data_AF-A0A8H4JD32-F1
#
_entry.id   AF-A0A8H4JD32-F1
#
_cell.length_a   1.000
_cell.length_b   1.000
_cell.length_c   1.000
_cell.angle_alpha   90.00
_cell.angle_beta   90.00
_cell.angle_gamma   90.00
#
_symmetry.space_group_name_H-M   'P 1'
#
loop_
_entity.id
_entity.type
_entity.pdbx_description
1 polymer ?
#
loop_
_entity_poly.entity_id
_entity_poly.type
_entity_poly.pdbx_seq_one_letter_code
_entity_poly.pdbx_strand_id
1 'polypeptide(L)'
;MGTPWFSLRGAHELCVERNGSNLQFWRWSSSEHCPKMWANLCFMTWEELVLVYCCFLSFKTRNSLTVQVANEDLALWGERKLFQARIVDDGFMHSLIVYEDYVTKGIRLHAAVWDGDLRQCPVWTAFITHQSASPKWIKRVSKTRVRLADIQLYVFCQEYRQQNQRINRAGAFEIRFVSEEAAKRFKELFSPALIDDSTATESTQT
;
A
#
# COMPACT_ATOMS: atom_id res chain seq x y z
N MET A 1 5.33 -3.49 44.17
CA MET A 1 5.95 -3.86 42.88
C MET A 1 5.10 -3.25 41.78
N GLY A 2 5.54 -2.14 41.20
CA GLY A 2 4.77 -1.45 40.16
C GLY A 2 4.74 -2.28 38.89
N THR A 3 3.55 -2.44 38.31
CA THR A 3 3.36 -3.04 36.99
C THR A 3 4.23 -2.27 35.99
N PRO A 4 5.01 -2.94 35.14
CA PRO A 4 5.83 -2.24 34.15
C PRO A 4 4.93 -1.35 33.28
N TRP A 5 5.37 -0.12 33.03
CA TRP A 5 4.69 0.85 32.17
C TRP A 5 4.74 0.48 30.68
N PHE A 6 5.36 -0.66 30.35
CA PHE A 6 5.42 -1.23 29.02
C PHE A 6 4.92 -2.66 29.06
N SER A 7 4.27 -3.07 27.98
CA SER A 7 3.84 -4.45 27.76
C SER A 7 4.80 -5.08 26.75
N LEU A 8 5.44 -6.20 27.09
CA LEU A 8 6.29 -6.98 26.18
C LEU A 8 5.47 -7.81 25.18
N ARG A 9 4.31 -7.31 24.73
CA ARG A 9 3.45 -8.06 23.82
C ARG A 9 4.02 -7.99 22.41
N GLY A 10 4.07 -9.14 21.75
CA GLY A 10 4.43 -9.21 20.35
C GLY A 10 3.29 -8.75 19.45
N ALA A 11 3.62 -8.33 18.23
CA ALA A 11 2.63 -7.97 17.22
C ALA A 11 1.60 -9.09 16.93
N HIS A 12 1.96 -10.35 17.16
CA HIS A 12 1.08 -11.51 17.01
C HIS A 12 -0.15 -11.48 17.94
N GLU A 13 -0.10 -10.78 19.08
CA GLU A 13 -1.20 -10.70 20.06
C GLU A 13 -2.17 -9.54 19.80
N LEU A 14 -1.82 -8.64 18.89
CA LEU A 14 -2.56 -7.40 18.65
C LEU A 14 -3.34 -7.49 17.34
N CYS A 15 -4.55 -6.94 17.30
CA CYS A 15 -5.28 -6.65 16.07
C CYS A 15 -5.23 -5.14 15.81
N VAL A 16 -5.36 -4.73 14.55
CA VAL A 16 -5.32 -3.32 14.16
C VAL A 16 -6.58 -2.93 13.39
N GLU A 17 -7.14 -1.79 13.76
CA GLU A 17 -8.30 -1.20 13.08
C GLU A 17 -8.03 0.27 12.80
N ARG A 18 -8.48 0.77 11.65
CA ARG A 18 -8.47 2.21 11.35
C ARG A 18 -9.80 2.83 11.72
N ASN A 19 -9.75 3.90 12.51
CA ASN A 19 -10.90 4.75 12.80
C ASN A 19 -10.57 6.22 12.50
N GLY A 20 -11.00 6.70 11.33
CA GLY A 20 -10.66 8.03 10.82
C GLY A 20 -9.15 8.19 10.62
N SER A 21 -8.55 9.15 11.34
CA SER A 21 -7.10 9.41 11.35
C SER A 21 -6.36 8.63 12.45
N ASN A 22 -7.00 7.62 13.05
CA ASN A 22 -6.39 6.81 14.11
C ASN A 22 -6.16 5.36 13.69
N LEU A 23 -5.10 4.75 14.23
CA LEU A 23 -4.97 3.29 14.32
C LEU A 23 -5.21 2.85 15.75
N GLN A 24 -6.21 2.00 15.92
CA GLN A 24 -6.56 1.36 17.18
C GLN A 24 -5.99 -0.04 17.21
N PHE A 25 -5.19 -0.31 18.23
CA PHE A 25 -4.63 -1.62 18.49
C PHE A 25 -5.43 -2.27 19.60
N TRP A 26 -5.90 -3.47 19.34
CA TRP A 26 -6.74 -4.24 20.25
C TRP A 26 -6.02 -5.52 20.65
N ARG A 27 -6.35 -6.04 21.84
CA ARG A 27 -5.87 -7.35 22.29
C ARG A 27 -6.99 -8.11 22.97
N TRP A 28 -6.86 -9.43 23.05
CA TRP A 28 -7.73 -10.21 23.93
C TRP A 28 -7.31 -10.06 25.40
N SER A 29 -8.29 -9.90 26.30
CA SER A 29 -8.10 -9.92 27.75
C SER A 29 -8.59 -11.25 28.30
N SER A 30 -7.68 -12.16 28.68
CA SER A 30 -8.07 -13.46 29.25
C SER A 30 -8.80 -13.33 30.60
N SER A 31 -8.54 -12.29 31.38
CA SER A 31 -9.24 -12.07 32.66
C SER A 31 -10.66 -11.55 32.45
N GLU A 32 -10.84 -10.61 31.52
CA GLU A 32 -12.13 -9.95 31.26
C GLU A 32 -12.95 -10.67 30.18
N HIS A 33 -12.37 -11.68 29.51
CA HIS A 33 -12.98 -12.45 28.42
C HIS A 33 -13.53 -11.58 27.27
N CYS A 34 -12.83 -10.48 26.95
CA CYS A 34 -13.24 -9.54 25.91
C CYS A 34 -12.05 -8.89 25.19
N PRO A 35 -12.26 -8.32 23.99
CA PRO A 35 -11.29 -7.45 23.35
C PRO A 35 -11.13 -6.14 24.13
N LYS A 36 -9.88 -5.72 24.33
CA LYS A 36 -9.52 -4.49 25.03
C LYS A 36 -8.59 -3.65 24.18
N MET A 37 -8.87 -2.34 24.09
CA MET A 37 -7.99 -1.40 23.41
C MET A 37 -6.66 -1.34 24.16
N TRP A 38 -5.58 -1.60 23.44
CA TRP A 38 -4.21 -1.54 23.93
C TRP A 38 -3.58 -0.17 23.65
N ALA A 39 -3.77 0.37 22.46
CA ALA A 39 -3.30 1.70 22.09
C ALA A 39 -4.22 2.34 21.04
N ASN A 40 -4.25 3.67 21.03
CA ASN A 40 -4.89 4.47 19.99
C ASN A 40 -3.90 5.53 19.53
N LEU A 41 -3.40 5.39 18.29
CA LEU A 41 -2.41 6.30 17.72
C LEU A 41 -3.12 7.25 16.75
N CYS A 42 -3.03 8.55 17.00
CA CYS A 42 -3.58 9.59 16.15
C CYS A 42 -2.49 10.12 15.21
N PHE A 43 -2.81 10.22 13.92
CA PHE A 43 -1.88 10.65 12.88
C PHE A 43 -2.33 11.97 12.26
N MET A 44 -1.37 12.83 11.93
CA MET A 44 -1.64 14.10 11.26
C MET A 44 -1.90 13.88 9.78
N THR A 45 -1.25 12.89 9.19
CA THR A 45 -1.35 12.57 7.76
C THR A 45 -1.81 11.13 7.55
N TRP A 46 -2.48 10.88 6.42
CA TRP A 46 -2.87 9.54 6.00
C TRP A 46 -1.63 8.69 5.67
N GLU A 47 -0.57 9.33 5.16
CA GLU A 47 0.69 8.68 4.83
C GLU A 47 1.35 8.08 6.07
N GLU A 48 1.47 8.83 7.17
CA GLU A 48 2.02 8.32 8.45
C GLU A 48 1.21 7.14 8.98
N LEU A 49 -0.13 7.25 8.91
CA LEU A 49 -1.06 6.19 9.30
C LEU A 49 -0.77 4.90 8.51
N VAL A 50 -0.69 5.01 7.18
CA VAL A 50 -0.39 3.87 6.29
C VAL A 50 0.98 3.27 6.60
N LEU A 51 2.00 4.10 6.86
CA LEU A 51 3.35 3.63 7.16
C LEU A 51 3.38 2.82 8.46
N VAL A 52 2.72 3.30 9.51
CA VAL A 52 2.64 2.55 10.78
C VAL A 52 1.86 1.26 10.61
N TYR A 53 0.74 1.28 9.88
CA TYR A 53 -0.02 0.08 9.56
C TYR A 53 0.83 -0.96 8.81
N CYS A 54 1.52 -0.56 7.73
CA CYS A 54 2.35 -1.47 6.95
C CYS A 54 3.53 -2.02 7.78
N CYS A 55 4.12 -1.20 8.65
CA CYS A 55 5.17 -1.62 9.58
C CYS A 55 4.65 -2.68 10.55
N PHE A 56 3.51 -2.42 11.20
CA PHE A 56 2.85 -3.37 12.08
C PHE A 56 2.54 -4.69 11.37
N LEU A 57 1.94 -4.63 10.18
CA LEU A 57 1.57 -5.81 9.43
C LEU A 57 2.80 -6.65 9.06
N SER A 58 3.91 -6.00 8.70
CA SER A 58 5.18 -6.68 8.41
C SER A 58 5.78 -7.39 9.63
N PHE A 59 5.66 -6.79 10.82
CA PHE A 59 6.07 -7.45 12.05
C PHE A 59 5.13 -8.59 12.44
N LYS A 60 3.82 -8.43 12.22
CA LYS A 60 2.84 -9.46 12.52
C LYS A 60 3.02 -10.69 11.63
N THR A 61 3.13 -10.50 10.32
CA THR A 61 3.29 -11.62 9.36
C THR A 61 4.60 -12.38 9.52
N ARG A 62 5.69 -11.70 9.92
CA ARG A 62 7.01 -12.32 10.12
C ARG A 62 7.22 -12.91 11.51
N ASN A 63 6.27 -12.76 12.43
CA ASN A 63 6.41 -13.28 13.78
C ASN A 63 6.15 -14.79 13.81
N SER A 64 7.08 -15.58 14.36
CA SER A 64 6.95 -17.04 14.45
C SER A 64 5.76 -17.50 15.30
N LEU A 65 5.21 -16.63 16.14
CA LEU A 65 4.04 -16.90 16.98
C LEU A 65 2.72 -16.52 16.28
N THR A 66 2.77 -15.87 15.13
CA THR A 66 1.58 -15.60 14.32
C THR A 66 1.19 -16.86 13.56
N VAL A 67 0.17 -17.56 14.06
CA VAL A 67 -0.38 -18.75 13.40
C VAL A 67 -1.15 -18.38 12.13
N GLN A 68 -1.94 -17.30 12.20
CA GLN A 68 -2.69 -16.76 11.06
C GLN A 68 -2.92 -15.27 11.29
N VAL A 69 -2.76 -14.47 10.23
CA VAL A 69 -3.18 -13.07 10.26
C VAL A 69 -4.67 -13.01 9.94
N ALA A 70 -5.44 -12.32 10.79
CA ALA A 70 -6.85 -12.12 10.58
C ALA A 70 -7.08 -11.35 9.26
N ASN A 71 -8.14 -11.69 8.51
CA ASN A 71 -8.43 -11.03 7.23
C ASN A 71 -8.68 -9.52 7.41
N GLU A 72 -9.20 -9.16 8.58
CA GLU A 72 -9.49 -7.80 9.00
C GLU A 72 -8.19 -6.99 9.16
N ASP A 73 -7.11 -7.62 9.65
CA ASP A 73 -5.80 -6.97 9.79
C ASP A 73 -5.06 -6.85 8.46
N LEU A 74 -5.49 -7.57 7.42
CA LEU A 74 -4.87 -7.57 6.09
C LEU A 74 -5.36 -6.43 5.19
N ALA A 75 -6.45 -5.75 5.57
CA ALA A 75 -7.02 -4.63 4.85
C ALA A 75 -7.09 -3.39 5.72
N LEU A 76 -6.39 -2.33 5.30
CA LEU A 76 -6.55 -1.03 5.94
C LEU A 76 -7.91 -0.46 5.52
N TRP A 77 -8.82 -0.33 6.48
CA TRP A 77 -10.13 0.28 6.22
C TRP A 77 -9.96 1.74 5.77
N GLY A 78 -10.96 2.28 5.10
CA GLY A 78 -10.89 3.65 4.59
C GLY A 78 -10.14 3.81 3.25
N GLU A 79 -9.68 2.73 2.64
CA GLU A 79 -9.06 2.73 1.30
C GLU A 79 -9.82 1.83 0.33
N ARG A 80 -9.90 2.23 -0.95
CA ARG A 80 -10.36 1.36 -2.04
C ARG A 80 -9.21 0.90 -2.91
N LYS A 81 -9.30 -0.34 -3.36
CA LYS A 81 -8.39 -0.90 -4.36
C LYS A 81 -8.81 -0.47 -5.77
N LEU A 82 -7.95 0.28 -6.45
CA LEU A 82 -8.16 0.71 -7.83
C LEU A 82 -7.59 -0.28 -8.85
N PHE A 83 -6.50 -0.95 -8.50
CA PHE A 83 -5.78 -1.84 -9.40
C PHE A 83 -5.03 -2.91 -8.63
N GLN A 84 -4.86 -4.09 -9.25
CA GLN A 84 -3.99 -5.14 -8.75
C GLN A 84 -3.38 -5.93 -9.90
N ALA A 85 -2.08 -6.20 -9.84
CA ALA A 85 -1.40 -7.06 -10.78
C ALA A 85 -0.21 -7.78 -10.15
N ARG A 86 0.32 -8.77 -10.86
CA ARG A 86 1.57 -9.44 -10.52
C ARG A 86 2.74 -8.71 -11.17
N ILE A 87 3.78 -8.48 -10.40
CA ILE A 87 5.04 -7.90 -10.85
C ILE A 87 6.20 -8.82 -10.45
N VAL A 88 7.31 -8.67 -11.15
CA VAL A 88 8.61 -9.16 -10.69
C VAL A 88 9.40 -7.96 -10.23
N ASP A 89 9.78 -7.97 -8.95
CA ASP A 89 10.56 -6.92 -8.33
C ASP A 89 11.60 -7.56 -7.42
N ASP A 90 12.82 -7.06 -7.51
CA ASP A 90 14.02 -7.58 -6.84
C ASP A 90 14.26 -9.10 -7.02
N GLY A 91 13.84 -9.64 -8.17
CA GLY A 91 13.96 -11.08 -8.48
C GLY A 91 12.82 -11.94 -7.93
N PHE A 92 11.90 -11.38 -7.16
CA PHE A 92 10.77 -12.07 -6.56
C PHE A 92 9.44 -11.67 -7.19
N MET A 93 8.43 -12.54 -7.06
CA MET A 93 7.06 -12.25 -7.49
C MET A 93 6.33 -11.51 -6.39
N HIS A 94 5.74 -10.37 -6.74
CA HIS A 94 4.96 -9.54 -5.82
C HIS A 94 3.58 -9.22 -6.38
N SER A 95 2.62 -8.99 -5.48
CA SER A 95 1.37 -8.32 -5.83
C SER A 95 1.58 -6.82 -5.73
N LEU A 96 1.44 -6.12 -6.85
CA LEU A 96 1.35 -4.66 -6.88
C LEU A 96 -0.12 -4.26 -6.81
N ILE A 97 -0.46 -3.40 -5.86
CA ILE A 97 -1.80 -2.90 -5.61
C ILE A 97 -1.77 -1.38 -5.61
N VAL A 98 -2.78 -0.75 -6.22
CA VAL A 98 -3.00 0.70 -6.12
C VAL A 98 -4.20 0.93 -5.23
N TYR A 99 -3.98 1.69 -4.15
CA TYR A 99 -5.02 2.10 -3.23
C TYR A 99 -5.28 3.59 -3.34
N GLU A 100 -6.53 3.98 -3.14
CA GLU A 100 -6.95 5.37 -2.97
C GLU A 100 -7.68 5.51 -1.64
N ASP A 101 -7.27 6.49 -0.84
CA ASP A 101 -7.93 6.83 0.42
C ASP A 101 -9.25 7.56 0.16
N TYR A 102 -10.33 7.17 0.86
CA TYR A 102 -11.64 7.73 0.61
C TYR A 102 -11.75 9.22 0.94
N VAL A 103 -11.03 9.67 1.98
CA VAL A 103 -11.15 11.02 2.54
C VAL A 103 -10.22 11.98 1.82
N THR A 104 -8.92 11.68 1.81
CA THR A 104 -7.88 12.54 1.24
C THR A 104 -7.77 12.43 -0.28
N LYS A 105 -8.32 11.37 -0.87
CA LYS A 105 -8.08 10.97 -2.27
C LYS A 105 -6.62 10.69 -2.59
N GLY A 106 -5.77 10.54 -1.56
CA GLY A 106 -4.37 10.17 -1.72
C GLY A 106 -4.25 8.81 -2.38
N ILE A 107 -3.32 8.67 -3.33
CA ILE A 107 -3.07 7.42 -4.04
C ILE A 107 -1.73 6.85 -3.58
N ARG A 108 -1.71 5.56 -3.25
CA ARG A 108 -0.48 4.83 -2.95
C ARG A 108 -0.32 3.57 -3.79
N LEU A 109 0.92 3.29 -4.14
CA LEU A 109 1.37 2.02 -4.65
C LEU A 109 1.80 1.15 -3.47
N HIS A 110 1.39 -0.11 -3.48
CA HIS A 110 1.71 -1.07 -2.44
C HIS A 110 2.19 -2.38 -3.07
N ALA A 111 3.39 -2.82 -2.72
CA ALA A 111 3.89 -4.13 -3.08
C ALA A 111 3.86 -5.05 -1.87
N ALA A 112 3.27 -6.23 -2.06
CA ALA A 112 3.22 -7.29 -1.06
C ALA A 112 3.71 -8.61 -1.65
N VAL A 113 4.15 -9.52 -0.78
CA VAL A 113 4.51 -10.88 -1.17
C VAL A 113 3.32 -11.57 -1.85
N TRP A 114 3.56 -12.15 -3.02
CA TRP A 114 2.51 -12.75 -3.85
C TRP A 114 1.94 -14.05 -3.27
N ASP A 115 2.82 -14.94 -2.79
CA ASP A 115 2.48 -16.31 -2.43
C ASP A 115 3.39 -16.84 -1.30
N GLY A 116 3.02 -18.00 -0.74
CA GLY A 116 3.69 -18.64 0.39
C GLY A 116 3.22 -18.10 1.75
N ASP A 117 3.94 -18.48 2.80
CA ASP A 117 3.56 -18.20 4.19
C ASP A 117 3.51 -16.70 4.52
N LEU A 118 4.28 -15.89 3.78
CA LEU A 118 4.33 -14.44 3.94
C LEU A 118 3.39 -13.71 2.98
N ARG A 119 2.49 -14.39 2.28
CA ARG A 119 1.55 -13.78 1.34
C ARG A 119 0.86 -12.57 1.98
N GLN A 120 0.75 -11.48 1.21
CA GLN A 120 0.24 -10.17 1.67
C GLN A 120 1.11 -9.40 2.67
N CYS A 121 2.26 -9.93 3.10
CA CYS A 121 3.25 -9.17 3.85
C CYS A 121 3.72 -7.97 3.01
N PRO A 122 3.65 -6.73 3.54
CA PRO A 122 4.20 -5.56 2.87
C PRO A 122 5.68 -5.73 2.57
N VAL A 123 6.09 -5.31 1.37
CA VAL A 123 7.50 -5.22 0.96
C VAL A 123 7.90 -3.76 0.90
N TRP A 124 7.10 -2.96 0.19
CA TRP A 124 7.24 -1.51 0.18
C TRP A 124 5.90 -0.83 -0.11
N THR A 125 5.79 0.43 0.27
CA THR A 125 4.71 1.34 -0.14
C THR A 125 5.31 2.63 -0.69
N ALA A 126 4.59 3.29 -1.59
CA ALA A 126 4.99 4.58 -2.14
C ALA A 126 3.78 5.46 -2.37
N PHE A 127 3.89 6.73 -2.02
CA PHE A 127 2.81 7.69 -2.19
C PHE A 127 2.99 8.45 -3.51
N ILE A 128 1.89 8.61 -4.24
CA ILE A 128 1.85 9.43 -5.44
C ILE A 128 1.55 10.85 -4.99
N THR A 129 2.58 11.70 -4.98
CA THR A 129 2.49 13.08 -4.52
C THR A 129 2.54 14.04 -5.73
N HIS A 130 3.22 15.18 -5.56
CA HIS A 130 3.40 16.22 -6.57
C HIS A 130 3.98 15.74 -7.91
N GLN A 131 4.74 14.63 -7.94
CA GLN A 131 5.33 14.11 -9.17
C GLN A 131 4.28 13.78 -10.23
N SER A 132 3.04 13.45 -9.82
CA SER A 132 1.94 13.17 -10.74
C SER A 132 1.54 14.35 -11.63
N ALA A 133 1.89 15.58 -11.26
CA ALA A 133 1.62 16.79 -12.04
C ALA A 133 2.39 16.83 -13.38
N SER A 134 3.53 16.13 -13.49
CA SER A 134 4.30 16.06 -14.72
C SER A 134 3.88 14.86 -15.55
N PRO A 135 3.31 14.98 -16.76
CA PRO A 135 2.91 13.83 -17.59
C PRO A 135 4.04 12.83 -17.90
N LYS A 136 5.29 13.22 -17.66
CA LYS A 136 6.49 12.39 -17.86
C LYS A 136 6.84 11.54 -16.63
N TRP A 137 6.13 11.69 -15.51
CA TRP A 137 6.37 10.95 -14.27
C TRP A 137 6.17 9.44 -14.45
N ILE A 138 5.23 9.05 -15.31
CA ILE A 138 4.94 7.67 -15.66
C ILE A 138 5.19 7.42 -17.15
N LYS A 139 6.06 6.46 -17.46
CA LYS A 139 6.37 6.10 -18.85
C LYS A 139 6.42 4.59 -19.03
N ARG A 140 5.59 4.07 -19.92
CA ARG A 140 5.71 2.68 -20.38
C ARG A 140 6.90 2.58 -21.35
N VAL A 141 7.91 1.79 -20.97
CA VAL A 141 9.18 1.66 -21.71
C VAL A 141 9.30 0.35 -22.46
N SER A 142 8.43 -0.63 -22.16
CA SER A 142 8.26 -1.84 -22.96
C SER A 142 6.85 -2.40 -22.78
N LYS A 143 6.56 -3.54 -23.42
CA LYS A 143 5.29 -4.28 -23.24
C LYS A 143 4.98 -4.53 -21.76
N THR A 144 5.97 -4.88 -20.96
CA THR A 144 5.76 -5.27 -19.56
C THR A 144 6.41 -4.33 -18.54
N ARG A 145 7.09 -3.25 -18.97
CA ARG A 145 7.84 -2.37 -18.07
C ARG A 145 7.30 -0.95 -18.08
N VAL A 146 7.07 -0.41 -16.87
CA VAL A 146 6.66 0.98 -16.64
C VAL A 146 7.69 1.63 -15.72
N ARG A 147 8.15 2.83 -16.08
CA ARG A 147 9.04 3.66 -15.25
C ARG A 147 8.28 4.75 -14.56
N LEU A 148 8.65 4.97 -13.30
CA LEU A 148 8.15 6.02 -12.42
C LEU A 148 9.32 6.94 -12.04
N ALA A 149 9.23 8.22 -12.39
CA ALA A 149 10.17 9.24 -11.96
C ALA A 149 9.84 9.72 -10.55
N ASP A 150 10.87 10.10 -9.79
CA ASP A 150 10.77 10.80 -8.50
C ASP A 150 9.83 10.16 -7.47
N ILE A 151 9.68 8.84 -7.54
CA ILE A 151 8.91 8.09 -6.54
C ILE A 151 9.80 7.70 -5.37
N GLN A 152 9.33 7.93 -4.14
CA GLN A 152 10.00 7.51 -2.92
C GLN A 152 9.35 6.24 -2.38
N LEU A 153 10.18 5.20 -2.15
CA LEU A 153 9.72 3.95 -1.54
C LEU A 153 9.98 3.98 -0.03
N TYR A 154 9.00 3.49 0.72
CA TYR A 154 9.13 3.12 2.12
C TYR A 154 9.14 1.59 2.19
N VAL A 155 10.29 1.04 2.59
CA VAL A 155 10.58 -0.39 2.53
C VAL A 155 10.42 -1.02 3.90
N PHE A 156 9.72 -2.16 3.97
CA PHE A 156 9.47 -2.93 5.20
C PHE A 156 10.18 -4.30 5.21
N CYS A 157 10.88 -4.62 4.12
CA CYS A 157 11.65 -5.85 3.96
C CYS A 157 13.15 -5.51 3.98
N GLN A 158 13.90 -6.01 4.96
CA GLN A 158 15.33 -5.72 5.09
C GLN A 158 16.15 -6.25 3.90
N GLU A 159 15.70 -7.36 3.33
CA GLU A 159 16.35 -8.04 2.21
C GLU A 159 16.14 -7.29 0.89
N TYR A 160 15.13 -6.41 0.81
CA TYR A 160 14.75 -5.73 -0.43
C TYR A 160 15.76 -4.65 -0.84
N ARG A 161 16.18 -4.72 -2.10
CA ARG A 161 17.15 -3.80 -2.71
C ARG A 161 16.53 -2.97 -3.81
N GLN A 162 15.98 -1.80 -3.46
CA GLN A 162 15.37 -0.87 -4.42
C GLN A 162 16.31 -0.43 -5.56
N GLN A 163 17.63 -0.49 -5.35
CA GLN A 163 18.63 -0.16 -6.38
C GLN A 163 18.49 -1.05 -7.61
N ASN A 164 18.04 -2.30 -7.45
CA ASN A 164 17.87 -3.26 -8.53
C ASN A 164 16.77 -2.84 -9.52
N GLN A 165 15.85 -1.96 -9.11
CA GLN A 165 14.84 -1.36 -10.01
C GLN A 165 15.22 0.02 -10.52
N ARG A 166 16.36 0.58 -10.11
CA ARG A 166 16.83 1.94 -10.47
C ARG A 166 18.09 1.94 -11.32
N ILE A 167 18.42 0.82 -11.97
CA ILE A 167 19.65 0.63 -12.76
C ILE A 167 19.73 1.56 -13.99
N ASN A 168 18.62 2.18 -14.41
CA ASN A 168 18.64 3.08 -15.55
C ASN A 168 19.40 4.39 -15.28
N ARG A 169 19.93 5.01 -16.34
CA ARG A 169 20.70 6.27 -16.26
C ARG A 169 19.96 7.43 -15.58
N ALA A 170 18.63 7.39 -15.52
CA ALA A 170 17.81 8.42 -14.91
C ALA A 170 17.50 8.15 -13.43
N GLY A 171 17.92 7.00 -12.85
CA GLY A 171 17.58 6.62 -11.49
C GLY A 171 16.08 6.37 -11.24
N ALA A 172 15.27 6.36 -12.30
CA ALA A 172 13.82 6.16 -12.22
C ALA A 172 13.51 4.75 -11.72
N PHE A 173 12.41 4.58 -10.99
CA PHE A 173 12.00 3.26 -10.52
C PHE A 173 11.29 2.51 -11.65
N GLU A 174 11.73 1.31 -11.99
CA GLU A 174 11.14 0.48 -13.03
C GLU A 174 10.30 -0.66 -12.42
N ILE A 175 9.03 -0.74 -12.82
CA ILE A 175 8.13 -1.83 -12.45
C ILE A 175 8.03 -2.79 -13.64
N ARG A 176 8.34 -4.07 -13.39
CA ARG A 176 8.21 -5.15 -14.37
C ARG A 176 6.96 -5.98 -14.11
N PHE A 177 5.92 -5.75 -14.88
CA PHE A 177 4.69 -6.54 -14.86
C PHE A 177 4.90 -7.93 -15.46
N VAL A 178 4.12 -8.90 -15.00
CA VAL A 178 4.08 -10.24 -15.60
C VAL A 178 3.27 -10.26 -16.90
N SER A 179 2.22 -9.43 -17.00
CA SER A 179 1.33 -9.33 -18.16
C SER A 179 1.43 -7.96 -18.84
N GLU A 180 1.34 -7.96 -20.17
CA GLU A 180 1.32 -6.75 -21.00
C GLU A 180 0.07 -5.91 -20.72
N GLU A 181 -1.08 -6.57 -20.56
CA GLU A 181 -2.37 -5.97 -20.25
C GLU A 181 -2.33 -5.27 -18.90
N ALA A 182 -1.66 -5.86 -17.91
CA ALA A 182 -1.47 -5.25 -16.59
C ALA A 182 -0.65 -3.96 -16.69
N ALA A 183 0.46 -3.96 -17.44
CA ALA A 183 1.26 -2.75 -17.65
C ALA A 183 0.49 -1.65 -18.40
N LYS A 184 -0.38 -2.03 -19.35
CA LYS A 184 -1.27 -1.11 -20.06
C LYS A 184 -2.27 -0.45 -19.10
N ARG A 185 -3.06 -1.25 -18.39
CA ARG A 185 -4.09 -0.76 -17.44
C ARG A 185 -3.49 0.07 -16.31
N PHE A 186 -2.30 -0.30 -15.83
CA PHE A 186 -1.59 0.48 -14.82
C PHE A 186 -1.27 1.90 -15.31
N LYS A 187 -0.80 2.06 -16.54
CA LYS A 187 -0.56 3.40 -17.11
C LYS A 187 -1.88 4.16 -17.31
N GLU A 188 -2.91 3.48 -17.83
CA GLU A 188 -4.22 4.08 -18.10
C GLU A 188 -4.89 4.60 -16.84
N LEU A 189 -4.68 3.96 -15.68
CA LEU A 189 -5.17 4.42 -14.39
C LEU A 189 -4.73 5.85 -14.04
N PHE A 190 -3.57 6.28 -14.54
CA PHE A 190 -2.98 7.60 -14.27
C PHE A 190 -3.02 8.53 -15.48
N SER A 191 -3.62 8.10 -16.59
CA SER A 191 -3.92 9.02 -17.67
C SER A 191 -5.03 9.97 -17.21
N PRO A 192 -4.96 11.27 -17.54
CA PRO A 192 -6.13 12.14 -17.40
C PRO A 192 -7.28 11.45 -18.12
N ALA A 193 -8.41 11.24 -17.44
CA ALA A 193 -9.63 10.87 -18.14
C ALA A 193 -9.82 11.89 -19.25
N LEU A 194 -9.97 11.44 -20.49
CA LEU A 194 -10.54 12.28 -21.52
C LEU A 194 -11.87 12.75 -20.94
N ILE A 195 -11.94 14.01 -20.55
CA ILE A 195 -13.17 14.66 -20.12
C ILE A 195 -14.11 14.43 -21.30
N ASP A 196 -15.13 13.60 -21.07
CA ASP A 196 -16.16 13.32 -22.04
C ASP A 196 -17.00 14.59 -22.12
N ASP A 197 -16.58 15.51 -23.00
CA ASP A 197 -17.27 16.78 -23.32
C ASP A 197 -18.47 16.47 -24.22
N SER A 198 -19.33 15.56 -23.76
CA SER A 198 -20.52 15.06 -24.44
C SER A 198 -21.80 15.62 -23.80
N THR A 199 -21.75 16.86 -23.30
CA THR A 199 -22.95 17.64 -22.95
C THR A 199 -22.85 19.05 -23.53
N ALA A 200 -22.79 19.14 -24.87
CA ALA A 200 -22.97 20.40 -25.59
C ALA A 200 -23.62 20.14 -26.96
N THR A 201 -24.82 19.57 -26.98
CA THR A 201 -25.78 19.78 -28.07
C THR A 201 -27.18 19.44 -27.57
N GLU A 202 -27.82 20.40 -26.89
CA GLU A 202 -29.25 20.59 -27.09
C GLU A 202 -29.44 21.90 -27.86
N SER A 203 -29.76 21.66 -29.12
CA SER A 203 -30.15 22.56 -30.19
C SER A 203 -31.14 23.65 -29.78
N THR A 204 -30.78 24.88 -30.14
CA THR A 204 -31.71 25.94 -30.52
C THR A 204 -32.59 25.46 -31.70
N GLN A 205 -33.92 25.51 -31.53
CA GLN A 205 -35.03 25.59 -32.52
C GLN A 205 -36.28 25.07 -31.78
N THR A 206 -37.39 25.77 -31.59
CA THR A 206 -38.06 26.83 -32.39
C THR A 206 -38.98 27.61 -31.45
#